data_AF-A0A0D7NQY6-F1
#
_entry.id   AF-A0A0D7NQY6-F1
#
_cell.length_a   1.000
_cell.length_b   1.000
_cell.length_c   1.000
_cell.angle_alpha   90.00
_cell.angle_beta   90.00
_cell.angle_gamma   90.00
#
_symmetry.space_group_name_H-M   'P 1'
#
loop_
_entity.id
_entity.type
_entity.pdbx_description
1 polymer ?
#
loop_
_entity_poly.entity_id
_entity_poly.type
_entity_poly.pdbx_seq_one_letter_code
_entity_poly.pdbx_strand_id
1 'polypeptide(L)'
;MLKKYKTDSHRTLLMKRGTIFFRDTNIGCLVLNISTGGAGLAVESDVAIPFAFDLEIENEPIRRRCVVVWRLERRLGVTFEFDRMQRPERGPV
;
A
#
# COMPACT_ATOMS: atom_id res chain seq x y z
N MET A 1 8.67 5.85 22.12
CA MET A 1 8.48 4.46 21.67
C MET A 1 8.53 4.43 20.15
N LEU A 2 9.66 4.05 19.55
CA LEU A 2 9.65 3.64 18.13
C LEU A 2 8.82 2.35 18.08
N LYS A 3 7.66 2.37 17.42
CA LYS A 3 6.95 1.12 17.07
C LYS A 3 7.99 0.25 16.36
N LYS A 4 8.34 -0.90 16.95
CA LYS A 4 9.20 -1.90 16.31
C LYS A 4 8.59 -2.17 14.94
N TYR A 5 9.24 -1.75 13.86
CA TYR A 5 8.88 -2.16 12.51
C TYR A 5 9.00 -3.69 12.51
N LYS A 6 7.84 -4.35 12.52
CA LYS A 6 7.74 -5.81 12.54
C LYS A 6 8.56 -6.32 11.36
N THR A 7 9.51 -7.22 11.62
CA THR A 7 10.37 -7.81 10.58
C THR A 7 9.47 -8.23 9.42
N ASP A 8 9.80 -7.74 8.23
CA ASP A 8 9.01 -7.96 7.03
C ASP A 8 8.76 -9.44 6.86
N SER A 9 7.49 -9.85 6.85
CA SER A 9 7.13 -11.21 6.45
C SER A 9 7.71 -11.49 5.06
N HIS A 10 7.90 -12.77 4.72
CA HIS A 10 8.41 -13.18 3.41
C HIS A 10 7.77 -12.36 2.27
N ARG A 11 8.61 -11.72 1.45
CA ARG A 11 8.20 -10.91 0.31
C ARG A 11 8.19 -11.76 -0.95
N THR A 12 7.08 -11.76 -1.66
CA THR A 12 6.95 -12.42 -2.97
C THR A 12 7.02 -11.37 -4.07
N LEU A 13 7.73 -11.67 -5.15
CA LEU A 13 7.72 -10.86 -6.36
C LEU A 13 6.31 -10.88 -6.97
N LEU A 14 5.76 -9.71 -7.30
CA LEU A 14 4.39 -9.59 -7.80
C LEU A 14 4.34 -8.99 -9.21
N MET A 15 5.07 -7.89 -9.43
CA MET A 15 5.16 -7.17 -10.70
C MET A 15 3.79 -6.88 -11.35
N LYS A 16 2.81 -6.46 -10.53
CA LYS A 16 1.47 -6.08 -10.99
C LYS A 16 1.32 -4.58 -11.15
N ARG A 17 0.37 -4.16 -11.99
CA ARG A 17 -0.09 -2.78 -11.98
C ARG A 17 -0.82 -2.48 -10.67
N GLY A 18 -0.64 -1.26 -10.18
CA GLY A 18 -1.41 -0.74 -9.06
C GLY A 18 -1.73 0.73 -9.28
N THR A 19 -2.70 1.21 -8.53
CA THR A 19 -3.14 2.60 -8.57
C THR A 19 -3.07 3.17 -7.17
N ILE A 20 -2.36 4.29 -7.04
CA ILE A 20 -2.24 5.06 -5.80
C ILE A 20 -3.33 6.12 -5.81
N PHE A 21 -4.19 6.15 -4.80
CA PHE A 21 -5.25 7.13 -4.60
C PHE A 21 -4.93 8.01 -3.40
N PHE A 22 -5.02 9.33 -3.59
CA PHE A 22 -4.91 10.30 -2.50
C PHE A 22 -5.58 11.61 -2.89
N ARG A 23 -6.31 12.22 -1.96
CA ARG A 23 -7.18 13.38 -2.24
C ARG A 23 -8.10 13.02 -3.43
N ASP A 24 -8.29 13.95 -4.35
CA ASP A 24 -9.07 13.76 -5.57
C ASP A 24 -8.20 13.37 -6.78
N THR A 25 -7.07 12.70 -6.54
CA THR A 25 -6.11 12.32 -7.58
C THR A 25 -5.77 10.84 -7.49
N ASN A 26 -5.47 10.24 -8.64
CA ASN A 26 -4.90 8.91 -8.72
C ASN A 26 -3.72 8.89 -9.69
N ILE A 27 -2.74 8.03 -9.41
CA ILE A 27 -1.61 7.80 -10.31
C ILE A 27 -1.28 6.31 -10.41
N GLY A 28 -0.73 5.91 -11.56
CA GLY A 28 -0.26 4.55 -11.78
C GLY A 28 1.05 4.24 -11.05
N CYS A 29 1.20 2.98 -10.64
CA CYS A 29 2.42 2.43 -10.09
C CYS A 29 2.59 0.95 -10.49
N LEU A 30 3.80 0.43 -10.28
CA LEU A 30 4.09 -1.00 -10.32
C LEU A 30 4.30 -1.52 -8.90
N VAL A 31 3.59 -2.57 -8.53
CA VAL A 31 3.80 -3.30 -7.29
C VAL A 31 4.90 -4.33 -7.52
N LEU A 32 6.13 -4.01 -7.12
CA LEU A 32 7.31 -4.83 -7.36
C LEU A 32 7.27 -6.12 -6.55
N ASN A 33 6.97 -6.00 -5.25
CA ASN A 33 6.88 -7.12 -4.33
C ASN A 33 5.84 -6.84 -3.25
N ILE A 34 5.32 -7.89 -2.63
CA ILE A 34 4.29 -7.81 -1.59
C ILE A 34 4.62 -8.76 -0.44
N SER A 35 4.24 -8.38 0.77
CA SER A 35 4.24 -9.23 1.96
C SER A 35 2.90 -9.08 2.69
N THR A 36 2.69 -9.86 3.75
CA THR A 36 1.46 -9.71 4.57
C THR A 36 1.32 -8.33 5.22
N GLY A 37 2.43 -7.60 5.39
CA GLY A 37 2.47 -6.32 6.10
C GLY A 37 2.76 -5.11 5.23
N GLY A 38 3.02 -5.27 3.93
CA GLY A 38 3.38 -4.15 3.07
C GLY A 38 3.74 -4.52 1.64
N ALA A 39 4.23 -3.53 0.90
CA ALA A 39 4.61 -3.67 -0.50
C ALA A 39 5.78 -2.75 -0.88
N GLY A 40 6.51 -3.15 -1.92
CA GLY A 40 7.46 -2.28 -2.62
C GLY A 40 6.83 -1.78 -3.91
N LEU A 41 6.84 -0.47 -4.13
CA LEU A 41 6.21 0.19 -5.28
C LEU A 41 7.26 0.92 -6.12
N ALA A 42 7.05 0.98 -7.43
CA ALA A 42 7.71 1.91 -8.33
C ALA A 42 6.65 2.85 -8.93
N VAL A 43 6.94 4.15 -8.94
CA VAL A 43 6.02 5.20 -9.41
C VAL A 43 6.62 5.85 -10.65
N GLU A 44 5.84 6.00 -11.72
CA GLU A 44 6.33 6.56 -12.99
C GLU A 44 6.26 8.10 -13.03
N SER A 45 5.45 8.69 -12.15
CA SER A 45 5.20 10.12 -12.09
C SER A 45 6.11 10.83 -11.07
N ASP A 46 6.55 12.05 -11.40
CA ASP A 46 7.26 12.94 -10.48
C ASP A 46 6.31 13.66 -9.49
N VAL A 47 5.03 13.26 -9.46
CA VAL A 47 4.03 13.77 -8.50
C VAL A 47 4.44 13.44 -7.07
N ALA A 48 4.36 14.44 -6.20
CA ALA A 48 4.63 14.28 -4.78
C ALA A 48 3.58 13.38 -4.10
N ILE A 49 3.93 12.10 -3.89
CA ILE A 49 3.09 11.14 -3.18
C ILE A 49 3.08 11.45 -1.67
N PRO A 50 1.90 11.57 -1.02
CA PRO A 50 1.81 11.83 0.42
C PRO A 50 2.37 10.68 1.27
N PHE A 51 2.50 10.91 2.59
CA PHE A 51 2.99 9.90 3.52
C PHE A 51 2.02 8.72 3.70
N ALA A 52 0.71 8.95 3.52
CA ALA A 52 -0.31 7.92 3.56
C ALA A 52 -1.27 8.08 2.37
N PHE A 53 -1.66 6.95 1.78
CA PHE A 53 -2.49 6.88 0.59
C PHE A 53 -3.18 5.52 0.52
N ASP A 54 -4.13 5.36 -0.40
CA ASP A 54 -4.77 4.08 -0.65
C ASP A 54 -4.16 3.42 -1.89
N LEU A 55 -3.90 2.13 -1.82
CA LEU A 55 -3.34 1.34 -2.91
C LEU A 55 -4.36 0.30 -3.37
N GLU A 56 -4.65 0.32 -4.66
CA GLU A 56 -5.34 -0.78 -5.35
C GLU A 56 -4.33 -1.56 -6.17
N ILE A 57 -4.45 -2.89 -6.15
CA ILE A 57 -3.58 -3.79 -6.91
C ILE A 57 -4.47 -4.51 -7.93
N GLU A 58 -4.00 -4.59 -9.16
CA GLU A 58 -4.74 -5.22 -10.25
C GLU A 58 -5.13 -6.67 -9.90
N ASN A 59 -6.38 -7.02 -10.20
CA ASN A 59 -6.99 -8.32 -9.90
C ASN A 59 -7.02 -8.67 -8.40
N GLU A 60 -7.01 -7.67 -7.52
CA GLU A 60 -7.28 -7.85 -6.10
C GLU A 60 -8.54 -7.07 -5.69
N PRO A 61 -9.46 -7.68 -4.92
CA PRO A 61 -10.75 -7.07 -4.62
C PRO A 61 -10.67 -5.99 -3.52
N ILE A 62 -9.48 -5.74 -2.96
CA ILE A 62 -9.31 -4.88 -1.80
C ILE A 62 -8.43 -3.67 -2.12
N ARG A 63 -8.84 -2.53 -1.57
CA ARG A 63 -8.03 -1.32 -1.50
C ARG A 63 -7.40 -1.24 -0.12
N ARG A 64 -6.08 -1.07 -0.06
CA ARG A 64 -5.31 -1.07 1.20
C ARG A 64 -4.86 0.33 1.56
N ARG A 65 -5.14 0.76 2.78
CA ARG A 65 -4.52 1.95 3.34
C ARG A 65 -3.04 1.68 3.57
N CYS A 66 -2.19 2.52 3.00
CA CYS A 66 -0.74 2.37 2.99
C CYS A 66 -0.08 3.57 3.67
N VAL A 67 0.99 3.30 4.42
CA VAL A 67 1.88 4.31 4.99
C VAL A 67 3.28 4.10 4.45
N VAL A 68 3.91 5.17 3.98
CA VAL A 68 5.28 5.13 3.45
C VAL A 68 6.28 4.93 4.58
N VAL A 69 7.10 3.90 4.45
CA VAL A 69 8.17 3.55 5.41
C VAL A 69 9.52 4.05 4.91
N TRP A 70 9.76 4.01 3.61
CA TRP A 70 10.99 4.53 3.00
C TRP A 70 10.75 4.99 1.56
N ARG A 71 11.66 5.84 1.07
CA ARG A 71 11.68 6.34 -0.31
C ARG A 71 13.11 6.26 -0.85
N LEU A 72 13.25 5.83 -2.09
CA LEU A 72 14.51 5.87 -2.82
C LEU A 72 14.19 6.12 -4.29
N GLU A 73 14.60 7.29 -4.81
CA GLU A 73 14.26 7.73 -6.17
C GLU A 73 12.75 7.61 -6.42
N ARG A 74 12.36 6.82 -7.43
CA ARG A 74 10.97 6.52 -7.82
C ARG A 74 10.40 5.28 -7.14
N ARG A 75 11.05 4.78 -6.08
CA ARG A 75 10.62 3.60 -5.33
C ARG A 75 10.16 3.96 -3.92
N LEU A 76 9.12 3.26 -3.48
CA LEU A 76 8.52 3.43 -2.17
C LEU A 76 8.40 2.07 -1.49
N GLY A 77 8.76 2.01 -0.22
CA GLY A 77 8.31 0.94 0.66
C GLY A 77 7.11 1.41 1.45
N VAL A 78 6.05 0.61 1.46
CA VAL A 78 4.86 0.89 2.27
C VAL A 78 4.56 -0.23 3.24
N THR A 79 3.95 0.12 4.36
CA THR A 79 3.27 -0.82 5.25
C THR A 79 1.77 -0.68 5.05
N PHE A 80 1.07 -1.81 5.08
CA PHE A 80 -0.38 -1.83 5.08
C PHE A 80 -0.87 -1.52 6.50
N GLU A 81 -1.75 -0.54 6.62
CA GLU A 81 -2.56 -0.44 7.83
C GLU A 81 -3.55 -1.61 7.79
N PHE A 82 -3.39 -2.56 8.72
CA PHE A 82 -4.36 -3.64 8.86
C PHE A 82 -5.71 -3.02 9.14
N ASP A 83 -6.60 -3.17 8.18
CA ASP A 83 -7.93 -2.64 8.29
C ASP A 83 -8.65 -3.34 9.45
N ARG A 84 -8.87 -2.58 10.54
CA ARG A 84 -9.84 -2.99 11.56
C ARG A 84 -11.28 -2.91 11.02
N MET A 85 -11.52 -2.38 9.81
CA MET A 85 -12.83 -2.30 9.16
C MET A 85 -13.26 -3.55 8.36
N GLN A 86 -12.55 -4.68 8.38
CA GLN A 86 -13.19 -5.98 8.11
C GLN A 86 -13.87 -6.57 9.35
N ARG A 87 -14.48 -5.74 10.21
CA ARG A 87 -15.65 -6.25 10.96
C ARG A 87 -16.72 -6.43 9.89
N PRO A 88 -17.20 -7.66 9.59
CA PRO A 88 -18.48 -7.76 8.90
C PRO A 88 -19.46 -6.93 9.72
N GLU A 89 -20.21 -6.05 9.07
CA GLU A 89 -21.27 -5.30 9.73
C GLU A 89 -22.19 -6.32 10.41
N ARG A 90 -21.99 -6.55 11.72
CA ARG A 90 -22.94 -7.26 12.55
C ARG A 90 -24.02 -6.25 12.93
N GLY A 91 -25.06 -6.17 12.10
CA GLY A 91 -26.41 -5.64 12.41
C GLY A 91 -26.52 -4.14 12.68
N PRO A 92 -27.73 -3.54 12.75
CA PRO A 92 -29.06 -4.14 13.03
C PRO A 92 -29.95 -4.17 11.76
N VAL A 93 -31.04 -4.93 11.60
CA VAL A 93 -32.14 -5.36 12.49
C VAL A 93 -32.64 -6.72 12.01
#